data_AF-A0A970GMP6-F1
#
_entry.id   AF-A0A970GMP6-F1
#
_cell.length_a   1.000
_cell.length_b   1.000
_cell.length_c   1.000
_cell.angle_alpha   90.00
_cell.angle_beta   90.00
_cell.angle_gamma   90.00
#
_symmetry.space_group_name_H-M   'P 1'
#
loop_
_entity.id
_entity.type
_entity.pdbx_description
1 polymer ?
#
loop_
_entity_poly.entity_id
_entity_poly.type
_entity_poly.pdbx_seq_one_letter_code
_entity_poly.pdbx_strand_id
1 'polypeptide(L)'
;MARFRGGEKNGPGLLFILVVLVVVAVLGAKYFGFAPGGRQVRPVPPQDAEEKAAPEPALPVVVIYHSHTTENYSPGDSHTRGEPGQIVEVGAELGRALEAKGIKTIHITEIHDYPKYSESYVNSLKSLRQVLDTGVMVGAVLDIHRDGLPPRPPGYTTVKVNDVEAATILFVVGDEDNPYMEQNLAFTEQLRDLMEDMYPGLSRGIKVQHAMLNGSAHPQSATVFIGDYRGNTLAEAKEAAALLADVVAAYIKGIAGVPANAI
;
A
#
# COMPACT_ATOMS: atom_id res chain seq x y z
N MET A 1 -17.58 95.30 -13.33
CA MET A 1 -16.71 95.31 -12.11
C MET A 1 -15.92 94.00 -12.13
N ALA A 2 -14.66 93.97 -12.54
CA ALA A 2 -13.46 94.18 -11.69
C ALA A 2 -13.50 93.24 -10.46
N ARG A 3 -12.56 92.32 -10.22
CA ARG A 3 -11.09 92.44 -10.29
C ARG A 3 -10.44 91.04 -10.27
N PHE A 4 -9.36 90.89 -11.03
CA PHE A 4 -8.30 89.91 -10.78
C PHE A 4 -7.72 90.09 -9.36
N ARG A 5 -7.41 88.97 -8.70
CA ARG A 5 -6.37 88.90 -7.66
C ARG A 5 -5.51 87.67 -7.96
N GLY A 6 -4.31 87.91 -8.47
CA GLY A 6 -3.27 86.90 -8.58
C GLY A 6 -2.74 86.53 -7.21
N GLY A 7 -2.52 85.24 -7.00
CA GLY A 7 -1.68 84.69 -5.93
C GLY A 7 -0.62 83.81 -6.59
N GLU A 8 0.64 84.07 -6.25
CA GLU A 8 1.83 83.36 -6.73
C GLU A 8 1.71 81.83 -6.61
N LYS A 9 2.14 81.12 -7.65
CA LYS A 9 2.35 79.67 -7.60
C LYS A 9 3.72 79.39 -6.97
N ASN A 10 3.74 79.02 -5.70
CA ASN A 10 4.93 78.44 -5.07
C ASN A 10 5.09 76.99 -5.54
N GLY A 11 5.76 76.80 -6.68
CA GLY A 11 6.25 75.47 -7.08
C GLY A 11 7.36 75.00 -6.12
N PRO A 12 7.62 73.69 -6.02
CA PRO A 12 8.70 73.17 -5.20
C PRO A 12 10.02 73.82 -5.62
N GLY A 13 10.75 74.37 -4.64
CA GLY A 13 12.03 75.03 -4.88
C GLY A 13 13.04 74.09 -5.53
N LEU A 14 13.98 74.64 -6.30
CA LEU A 14 14.98 73.90 -7.09
C LEU A 14 15.72 72.82 -6.28
N LEU A 15 15.94 73.05 -5.00
CA LEU A 15 16.57 72.11 -4.07
C LEU A 15 15.72 70.84 -3.85
N PHE A 16 14.39 70.98 -3.79
CA PHE A 16 13.47 69.85 -3.63
C PHE A 16 13.44 68.98 -4.89
N ILE A 17 13.47 69.60 -6.08
CA ILE A 17 13.54 68.89 -7.36
C ILE A 17 14.87 68.13 -7.49
N LEU A 18 15.99 68.74 -7.06
CA LEU A 18 17.31 68.11 -7.07
C LEU A 18 17.40 66.91 -6.12
N VAL A 19 16.84 67.00 -4.92
CA VAL A 19 16.83 65.87 -3.97
C VAL A 19 15.98 64.72 -4.49
N VAL A 20 14.81 64.99 -5.09
CA VAL A 20 13.96 63.95 -5.69
C VAL A 20 14.66 63.26 -6.86
N LEU A 21 15.35 64.01 -7.73
CA LEU A 21 16.10 63.43 -8.85
C LEU A 21 17.28 62.56 -8.38
N VAL A 22 18.00 62.98 -7.33
CA VAL A 22 19.11 62.19 -6.78
C VAL A 22 18.59 60.91 -6.11
N VAL A 23 17.49 60.97 -5.37
CA VAL A 23 16.88 59.77 -4.74
C VAL A 23 16.37 58.78 -5.79
N VAL A 24 15.72 59.25 -6.87
CA VAL A 24 15.28 58.41 -7.98
C VAL A 24 16.48 57.80 -8.73
N ALA A 25 17.57 58.54 -8.92
CA ALA A 25 18.78 58.04 -9.55
C ALA A 25 19.51 56.98 -8.70
N VAL A 26 19.59 57.16 -7.38
CA VAL A 26 20.22 56.20 -6.45
C VAL A 26 19.39 54.92 -6.31
N LEU A 27 18.06 55.03 -6.24
CA LEU A 27 17.17 53.86 -6.25
C LEU A 27 17.19 53.16 -7.61
N GLY A 28 17.20 53.91 -8.71
CA GLY A 28 17.34 53.37 -10.06
C GLY A 28 18.65 52.61 -10.26
N ALA A 29 19.78 53.15 -9.78
CA ALA A 29 21.08 52.48 -9.88
C ALA A 29 21.14 51.15 -9.08
N LYS A 30 20.41 51.05 -7.96
CA LYS A 30 20.31 49.82 -7.16
C LYS A 30 19.44 48.75 -7.82
N TYR A 31 18.43 49.13 -8.61
CA TYR A 31 17.53 48.21 -9.32
C TYR A 31 17.99 47.89 -10.76
N PHE A 32 18.77 48.77 -11.41
CA PHE A 32 19.23 48.61 -12.80
C PHE A 32 20.74 48.33 -12.94
N GLY A 33 21.47 48.13 -11.83
CA GLY A 33 22.73 47.38 -11.84
C GLY A 33 23.91 48.00 -12.59
N PHE A 34 24.15 49.31 -12.46
CA PHE A 34 25.36 49.94 -13.00
C PHE A 34 26.38 50.28 -11.90
N ALA A 35 27.23 49.31 -11.57
CA ALA A 35 28.52 49.53 -10.92
C ALA A 35 29.64 49.24 -11.93
N PRO A 36 30.62 50.14 -12.14
CA PRO A 36 31.71 49.89 -13.08
C PRO A 36 32.75 48.99 -12.39
N GLY A 37 32.90 47.74 -12.87
CA GLY A 37 33.94 46.83 -12.39
C GLY A 37 33.57 45.34 -12.29
N GLY A 38 32.38 44.91 -12.70
CA GLY A 38 31.97 43.51 -12.67
C GLY A 38 32.32 42.76 -13.96
N ARG A 39 33.10 41.69 -13.82
CA ARG A 39 33.35 40.65 -14.84
C ARG A 39 32.02 40.27 -15.54
N GLN A 40 31.99 40.21 -16.88
CA GLN A 40 30.81 39.75 -17.62
C GLN A 40 30.44 38.33 -17.15
N VAL A 41 29.40 38.22 -16.34
CA VAL A 41 28.73 36.94 -16.10
C VAL A 41 27.83 36.75 -17.30
N ARG A 42 28.20 35.84 -18.21
CA ARG A 42 27.27 35.38 -19.25
C ARG A 42 25.97 34.96 -18.57
N PRO A 43 24.79 35.24 -19.13
CA PRO A 43 23.57 34.63 -18.61
C PRO A 43 23.78 33.12 -18.68
N VAL A 44 23.89 32.48 -17.53
CA VAL A 44 23.68 31.04 -17.44
C VAL A 44 22.26 30.86 -17.95
N PRO A 45 22.01 29.96 -18.94
CA PRO A 45 20.64 29.59 -19.28
C PRO A 45 19.91 29.24 -17.97
N PRO A 46 18.58 29.39 -17.87
CA PRO A 46 17.88 28.89 -16.69
C PRO A 46 18.39 27.47 -16.45
N GLN A 47 19.13 27.27 -15.36
CA GLN A 47 19.46 25.92 -14.94
C GLN A 47 18.10 25.28 -14.81
N ASP A 48 17.93 24.19 -15.57
CA ASP A 48 16.72 23.41 -15.64
C ASP A 48 16.06 23.50 -14.28
N ALA A 49 14.92 24.20 -14.21
CA ALA A 49 14.06 24.05 -13.06
C ALA A 49 13.78 22.56 -13.10
N GLU A 50 14.46 21.78 -12.24
CA GLU A 50 14.17 20.38 -12.04
C GLU A 50 12.67 20.37 -11.84
N GLU A 51 11.97 19.92 -12.88
CA GLU A 51 10.56 19.66 -12.84
C GLU A 51 10.44 18.65 -11.72
N LYS A 52 10.08 19.14 -10.53
CA LYS A 52 9.94 18.31 -9.34
C LYS A 52 8.96 17.25 -9.78
N ALA A 53 9.49 16.04 -10.03
CA ALA A 53 8.72 14.95 -10.59
C ALA A 53 7.41 14.90 -9.81
N ALA A 54 6.28 14.89 -10.53
CA ALA A 54 4.99 14.71 -9.90
C ALA A 54 5.13 13.57 -8.88
N PRO A 55 4.67 13.74 -7.62
CA PRO A 55 4.80 12.70 -6.63
C PRO A 55 4.29 11.39 -7.24
N GLU A 56 5.11 10.34 -7.21
CA GLU A 56 4.69 9.05 -7.73
C GLU A 56 3.31 8.72 -7.13
N PRO A 57 2.37 8.22 -7.93
CA PRO A 57 1.04 7.91 -7.43
C PRO A 57 1.18 6.97 -6.24
N ALA A 58 0.62 7.37 -5.10
CA ALA A 58 0.70 6.57 -3.89
C ALA A 58 0.03 5.21 -4.15
N LEU A 59 0.78 4.12 -3.96
CA LEU A 59 0.24 2.77 -4.12
C LEU A 59 -0.86 2.50 -3.07
N PRO A 60 -1.93 1.77 -3.45
CA PRO A 60 -2.92 1.29 -2.49
C PRO A 60 -2.28 0.43 -1.38
N VAL A 61 -2.86 0.52 -0.18
CA VAL A 61 -2.47 -0.27 0.99
C VAL A 61 -3.03 -1.69 0.89
N VAL A 62 -2.27 -2.67 1.40
CA VAL A 62 -2.76 -4.05 1.60
C VAL A 62 -3.11 -4.26 3.06
N VAL A 63 -4.33 -4.70 3.34
CA VAL A 63 -4.76 -5.08 4.70
C VAL A 63 -4.60 -6.58 4.87
N ILE A 64 -3.86 -6.98 5.90
CA ILE A 64 -3.62 -8.38 6.28
C ILE A 64 -4.29 -8.60 7.62
N TYR A 65 -5.10 -9.65 7.73
CA TYR A 65 -5.76 -10.01 8.99
C TYR A 65 -6.00 -11.52 9.07
N HIS A 66 -6.54 -11.94 10.21
CA HIS A 66 -6.77 -13.35 10.51
C HIS A 66 -8.12 -13.50 11.20
N SER A 67 -9.08 -14.16 10.56
CA SER A 67 -10.33 -14.54 11.23
C SER A 67 -10.05 -15.58 12.34
N HIS A 68 -9.12 -16.50 12.10
CA HIS A 68 -8.65 -17.48 13.08
C HIS A 68 -7.23 -17.12 13.57
N THR A 69 -7.12 -16.07 14.38
CA THR A 69 -5.84 -15.52 14.86
C THR A 69 -4.99 -16.52 15.64
N THR A 70 -5.60 -17.55 16.24
CA THR A 70 -4.89 -18.50 17.11
C THR A 70 -4.22 -19.66 16.36
N GLU A 71 -4.40 -19.80 15.04
CA GLU A 71 -3.91 -20.96 14.29
C GLU A 71 -2.38 -21.14 14.31
N ASN A 72 -1.96 -22.39 14.44
CA ASN A 72 -0.57 -22.83 14.40
C ASN A 72 -0.36 -23.97 13.39
N TYR A 73 0.91 -24.28 13.14
CA TYR A 73 1.38 -25.45 12.39
C TYR A 73 1.92 -26.53 13.33
N SER A 74 1.88 -27.79 12.88
CA SER A 74 2.45 -28.93 13.61
C SER A 74 3.99 -28.83 13.67
N PRO A 75 4.66 -29.44 14.68
CA PRO A 75 4.15 -30.40 15.66
C PRO A 75 3.48 -29.79 16.91
N GLY A 76 3.37 -28.46 17.01
CA GLY A 76 2.69 -27.80 18.12
C GLY A 76 1.17 -28.02 18.14
N ASP A 77 0.50 -27.52 19.18
CA ASP A 77 -0.96 -27.49 19.23
C ASP A 77 -1.53 -26.71 18.05
N SER A 78 -2.64 -27.17 17.46
CA SER A 78 -3.23 -26.55 16.26
C SER A 78 -3.68 -25.10 16.45
N HIS A 79 -3.92 -24.69 17.70
CA HIS A 79 -4.28 -23.33 18.09
C HIS A 79 -3.64 -22.95 19.43
N THR A 80 -3.20 -21.71 19.56
CA THR A 80 -2.86 -21.09 20.84
C THR A 80 -4.14 -20.73 21.61
N ARG A 81 -4.08 -20.59 22.93
CA ARG A 81 -5.25 -20.22 23.76
C ARG A 81 -5.17 -18.76 24.18
N GLY A 82 -6.00 -17.91 23.57
CA GLY A 82 -6.14 -16.49 23.95
C GLY A 82 -4.95 -15.60 23.59
N GLU A 83 -3.97 -16.12 22.86
CA GLU A 83 -2.79 -15.40 22.38
C GLU A 83 -2.61 -15.67 20.88
N PRO A 84 -1.92 -14.79 20.12
CA PRO A 84 -1.68 -14.99 18.69
C PRO A 84 -1.01 -16.33 18.40
N GLY A 85 -1.46 -17.00 17.34
CA GLY A 85 -0.83 -18.18 16.79
C GLY A 85 0.28 -17.85 15.79
N GLN A 86 0.92 -18.88 15.29
CA GLN A 86 1.96 -18.79 14.25
C GLN A 86 1.42 -18.22 12.93
N ILE A 87 0.11 -18.31 12.68
CA ILE A 87 -0.48 -17.71 11.48
C ILE A 87 -0.29 -16.19 11.44
N VAL A 88 -0.24 -15.54 12.61
CA VAL A 88 0.06 -14.10 12.71
C VAL A 88 1.51 -13.84 12.31
N GLU A 89 2.44 -14.75 12.62
CA GLU A 89 3.82 -14.63 12.14
C GLU A 89 3.94 -14.81 10.62
N VAL A 90 3.09 -15.65 10.02
CA VAL A 90 3.00 -15.79 8.55
C VAL A 90 2.47 -14.49 7.92
N GLY A 91 1.42 -13.91 8.52
CA GLY A 91 0.91 -12.59 8.10
C GLY A 91 1.93 -11.47 8.25
N ALA A 92 2.75 -11.50 9.31
CA ALA A 92 3.82 -10.53 9.51
C ALA A 92 4.92 -10.68 8.45
N GLU A 93 5.25 -11.91 8.04
CA GLU A 93 6.22 -12.14 6.95
C GLU A 93 5.71 -11.60 5.61
N LEU A 94 4.43 -11.88 5.28
CA LEU A 94 3.77 -11.31 4.10
C LEU A 94 3.84 -9.77 4.14
N GLY A 95 3.54 -9.16 5.30
CA GLY A 95 3.62 -7.73 5.52
C GLY A 95 5.01 -7.16 5.24
N ARG A 96 6.05 -7.72 5.88
CA ARG A 96 7.44 -7.29 5.66
C ARG A 96 7.87 -7.42 4.20
N ALA A 97 7.51 -8.53 3.54
CA ALA A 97 7.90 -8.78 2.16
C ALA A 97 7.21 -7.81 1.18
N LEU A 98 5.96 -7.41 1.45
CA LEU A 98 5.27 -6.35 0.71
C LEU A 98 5.89 -4.97 0.94
N GLU A 99 6.24 -4.65 2.19
CA GLU A 99 6.88 -3.38 2.54
C GLU A 99 8.26 -3.23 1.88
N ALA A 100 9.04 -4.32 1.81
CA ALA A 100 10.30 -4.36 1.06
C ALA A 100 10.12 -4.05 -0.44
N LYS A 101 8.90 -4.16 -0.97
CA LYS A 101 8.53 -3.86 -2.36
C LYS A 101 7.87 -2.50 -2.53
N GLY A 102 7.86 -1.68 -1.49
CA GLY A 102 7.28 -0.34 -1.49
C GLY A 102 5.76 -0.30 -1.28
N ILE A 103 5.14 -1.42 -0.91
CA ILE A 103 3.70 -1.50 -0.66
C ILE A 103 3.46 -1.43 0.84
N LYS A 104 2.73 -0.39 1.26
CA LYS A 104 2.37 -0.22 2.66
C LYS A 104 1.35 -1.28 3.07
N THR A 105 1.50 -1.77 4.30
CA THR A 105 0.59 -2.75 4.87
C THR A 105 -0.06 -2.27 6.16
N ILE A 106 -1.25 -2.77 6.44
CA ILE A 106 -1.89 -2.70 7.76
C ILE A 106 -2.13 -4.14 8.20
N HIS A 107 -1.44 -4.57 9.25
CA HIS A 107 -1.55 -5.92 9.78
C HIS A 107 -2.37 -5.92 11.07
N ILE A 108 -3.55 -6.54 11.03
CA ILE A 108 -4.45 -6.68 12.17
C ILE A 108 -4.10 -7.98 12.90
N THR A 109 -3.55 -7.86 14.11
CA THR A 109 -3.09 -8.99 14.94
C THR A 109 -3.99 -9.28 16.14
N GLU A 110 -5.15 -8.62 16.22
CA GLU A 110 -6.12 -8.81 17.30
C GLU A 110 -6.69 -10.24 17.29
N ILE A 111 -7.00 -10.75 18.49
CA ILE A 111 -7.56 -12.09 18.65
C ILE A 111 -9.06 -12.07 18.34
N HIS A 112 -9.48 -12.84 17.33
CA HIS A 112 -10.88 -12.85 16.87
C HIS A 112 -11.64 -14.13 17.23
N ASP A 113 -10.93 -15.24 17.44
CA ASP A 113 -11.45 -16.60 17.59
C ASP A 113 -11.41 -17.13 19.04
N TYR A 114 -11.10 -16.28 20.02
CA TYR A 114 -11.11 -16.61 21.44
C TYR A 114 -11.87 -15.56 22.27
N PRO A 115 -12.66 -15.94 23.30
CA PRO A 115 -12.92 -17.29 23.80
C PRO A 115 -13.93 -18.10 22.97
N LYS A 116 -14.55 -17.49 21.96
CA LYS A 116 -15.58 -18.13 21.13
C LYS A 116 -15.15 -18.20 19.68
N TYR A 117 -14.71 -19.39 19.26
CA TYR A 117 -14.27 -19.66 17.89
C TYR A 117 -15.33 -19.34 16.83
N SER A 118 -16.61 -19.59 17.13
CA SER A 118 -17.73 -19.33 16.22
C SER A 118 -17.98 -17.84 15.94
N GLU A 119 -17.38 -16.93 16.73
CA GLU A 119 -17.53 -15.48 16.55
C GLU A 119 -16.34 -14.86 15.76
N SER A 120 -15.36 -15.67 15.35
CA SER A 120 -14.16 -15.29 14.58
C SER A 120 -14.42 -14.31 13.43
N TYR A 121 -15.27 -14.69 12.47
CA TYR A 121 -15.58 -13.84 11.31
C TYR A 121 -16.28 -12.54 11.70
N VAL A 122 -17.23 -12.60 12.64
CA VAL A 122 -17.94 -11.40 13.13
C VAL A 122 -16.98 -10.44 13.84
N ASN A 123 -16.02 -10.94 14.60
CA ASN A 123 -15.06 -10.12 15.33
C ASN A 123 -14.02 -9.52 14.39
N SER A 124 -13.43 -10.32 13.50
CA SER A 124 -12.46 -9.86 12.51
C SER A 124 -13.06 -8.83 11.53
N LEU A 125 -14.34 -8.99 11.15
CA LEU A 125 -15.03 -8.01 10.31
C LEU A 125 -15.13 -6.63 10.98
N LYS A 126 -15.28 -6.58 12.31
CA LYS A 126 -15.31 -5.31 13.05
C LYS A 126 -13.96 -4.61 12.97
N SER A 127 -12.87 -5.31 13.23
CA SER A 127 -11.51 -4.76 13.13
C SER A 127 -11.18 -4.34 11.71
N LEU A 128 -11.53 -5.16 10.71
CA LEU A 128 -11.35 -4.82 9.31
C LEU A 128 -12.10 -3.53 8.93
N ARG A 129 -13.38 -3.39 9.34
CA ARG A 129 -14.16 -2.18 9.07
C ARG A 129 -13.56 -0.93 9.71
N GLN A 130 -13.02 -1.03 10.93
CA GLN A 130 -12.32 0.10 11.54
C GLN A 130 -11.17 0.63 10.69
N VAL A 131 -10.45 -0.27 10.00
CA VAL A 131 -9.40 0.12 9.05
C VAL A 131 -9.99 0.72 7.77
N LEU A 132 -11.00 0.07 7.17
CA LEU A 132 -11.62 0.55 5.94
C LEU A 132 -12.28 1.94 6.10
N ASP A 133 -12.83 2.22 7.27
CA ASP A 133 -13.50 3.49 7.59
C ASP A 133 -12.50 4.66 7.78
N THR A 134 -11.19 4.40 7.83
CA THR A 134 -10.16 5.47 7.91
C THR A 134 -10.03 6.29 6.64
N GLY A 135 -10.56 5.80 5.51
CA GLY A 135 -10.43 6.45 4.19
C GLY A 135 -9.07 6.22 3.52
N VAL A 136 -8.23 5.32 4.05
CA VAL A 136 -7.05 4.84 3.33
C VAL A 136 -7.48 4.14 2.05
N MET A 137 -6.76 4.40 0.95
CA MET A 137 -6.95 3.69 -0.30
C MET A 137 -6.44 2.25 -0.16
N VAL A 138 -7.34 1.29 -0.08
CA VAL A 138 -7.03 -0.15 0.02
C VAL A 138 -7.09 -0.79 -1.36
N GLY A 139 -6.08 -1.59 -1.72
CA GLY A 139 -6.04 -2.34 -2.97
C GLY A 139 -6.21 -3.85 -2.80
N ALA A 140 -6.06 -4.37 -1.59
CA ALA A 140 -6.33 -5.77 -1.27
C ALA A 140 -6.62 -5.96 0.22
N VAL A 141 -7.50 -6.91 0.52
CA VAL A 141 -7.84 -7.38 1.86
C VAL A 141 -7.62 -8.89 1.92
N LEU A 142 -6.68 -9.34 2.75
CA LEU A 142 -6.22 -10.73 2.78
C LEU A 142 -6.45 -11.33 4.16
N ASP A 143 -7.33 -12.34 4.23
CA ASP A 143 -7.55 -13.15 5.43
C ASP A 143 -6.64 -14.37 5.37
N ILE A 144 -5.58 -14.40 6.18
CA ILE A 144 -4.54 -15.43 6.12
C ILE A 144 -4.83 -16.56 7.11
N HIS A 145 -4.94 -17.78 6.59
CA HIS A 145 -5.26 -19.02 7.29
C HIS A 145 -4.29 -20.14 6.93
N ARG A 146 -4.39 -21.25 7.66
CA ARG A 146 -3.81 -22.54 7.28
C ARG A 146 -4.89 -23.63 7.21
N ASP A 147 -4.76 -24.59 6.31
CA ASP A 147 -5.76 -25.66 6.22
C ASP A 147 -5.76 -26.58 7.46
N GLY A 148 -6.91 -27.20 7.70
CA GLY A 148 -7.08 -28.33 8.61
C GLY A 148 -7.51 -29.59 7.86
N LEU A 149 -6.75 -30.00 6.85
CA LEU A 149 -7.08 -31.14 5.99
C LEU A 149 -7.14 -32.46 6.78
N PRO A 150 -7.96 -33.43 6.33
CA PRO A 150 -7.80 -34.82 6.77
C PRO A 150 -6.39 -35.31 6.39
N PRO A 151 -5.85 -36.35 7.06
CA PRO A 151 -4.51 -36.87 6.76
C PRO A 151 -4.26 -37.05 5.26
N ARG A 152 -3.19 -36.44 4.76
CA ARG A 152 -2.75 -36.49 3.36
C ARG A 152 -1.37 -37.15 3.25
N PRO A 153 -1.00 -37.63 2.04
CA PRO A 153 0.37 -38.06 1.78
C PRO A 153 1.39 -36.93 2.04
N PRO A 154 2.64 -37.26 2.43
CA PRO A 154 3.70 -36.28 2.56
C PRO A 154 3.86 -35.43 1.29
N GLY A 155 4.07 -34.12 1.45
CA GLY A 155 4.25 -33.18 0.35
C GLY A 155 2.97 -32.77 -0.39
N TYR A 156 1.77 -33.19 0.05
CA TYR A 156 0.51 -32.80 -0.60
C TYR A 156 0.28 -31.29 -0.68
N THR A 157 0.79 -30.54 0.30
CA THR A 157 0.72 -29.08 0.38
C THR A 157 2.09 -28.41 0.31
N THR A 158 3.09 -29.06 -0.28
CA THR A 158 4.46 -28.52 -0.43
C THR A 158 4.83 -28.46 -1.91
N VAL A 159 5.47 -27.36 -2.30
CA VAL A 159 6.11 -27.17 -3.61
C VAL A 159 7.57 -26.78 -3.39
N LYS A 160 8.42 -26.99 -4.40
CA LYS A 160 9.82 -26.58 -4.38
C LYS A 160 10.03 -25.45 -5.38
N VAL A 161 10.35 -24.25 -4.88
CA VAL A 161 10.62 -23.04 -5.68
C VAL A 161 12.06 -22.64 -5.47
N ASN A 162 12.86 -22.56 -6.54
CA ASN A 162 14.30 -22.21 -6.47
C ASN A 162 15.09 -23.02 -5.43
N ASP A 163 14.83 -24.32 -5.38
CA ASP A 163 15.38 -25.26 -4.42
C ASP A 163 14.95 -25.13 -2.95
N VAL A 164 14.04 -24.21 -2.63
CA VAL A 164 13.46 -24.02 -1.29
C VAL A 164 12.05 -24.61 -1.22
N GLU A 165 11.75 -25.32 -0.13
CA GLU A 165 10.41 -25.86 0.12
C GLU A 165 9.47 -24.74 0.63
N ALA A 166 8.31 -24.63 -0.02
CA ALA A 166 7.28 -23.67 0.32
C ALA A 166 5.93 -24.37 0.44
N ALA A 167 5.06 -23.85 1.31
CA ALA A 167 3.69 -24.28 1.39
C ALA A 167 2.90 -23.85 0.15
N THR A 168 2.07 -24.72 -0.41
CA THR A 168 1.18 -24.35 -1.52
C THR A 168 -0.02 -23.53 -1.01
N ILE A 169 -0.55 -22.66 -1.86
CA ILE A 169 -1.58 -21.67 -1.50
C ILE A 169 -2.91 -22.04 -2.16
N LEU A 170 -3.99 -22.00 -1.39
CA LEU A 170 -5.36 -22.12 -1.90
C LEU A 170 -6.11 -20.81 -1.63
N PHE A 171 -6.71 -20.24 -2.67
CA PHE A 171 -7.65 -19.12 -2.51
C PHE A 171 -9.07 -19.63 -2.27
N VAL A 172 -9.79 -19.00 -1.34
CA VAL A 172 -11.18 -19.31 -1.05
C VAL A 172 -12.01 -18.04 -1.13
N VAL A 173 -13.15 -18.14 -1.83
CA VAL A 173 -14.14 -17.07 -1.97
C VAL A 173 -15.47 -17.56 -1.38
N GLY A 174 -16.00 -16.82 -0.41
CA GLY A 174 -17.30 -17.09 0.18
C GLY A 174 -18.41 -16.49 -0.68
N ASP A 175 -19.46 -17.28 -0.96
CA ASP A 175 -20.62 -16.83 -1.75
C ASP A 175 -21.84 -16.43 -0.90
N GLU A 176 -21.82 -16.69 0.41
CA GLU A 176 -22.93 -16.40 1.31
C GLU A 176 -22.86 -14.96 1.82
N ASP A 177 -23.94 -14.19 1.64
CA ASP A 177 -24.05 -12.78 2.00
C ASP A 177 -22.90 -11.89 1.48
N ASN A 178 -22.34 -12.26 0.32
CA ASN A 178 -21.24 -11.54 -0.31
C ASN A 178 -21.68 -10.80 -1.59
N PRO A 179 -22.02 -9.49 -1.52
CA PRO A 179 -22.36 -8.70 -2.71
C PRO A 179 -21.17 -8.48 -3.65
N TYR A 180 -19.95 -8.76 -3.21
CA TYR A 180 -18.71 -8.65 -3.98
C TYR A 180 -18.19 -9.99 -4.50
N MET A 181 -19.01 -11.05 -4.47
CA MET A 181 -18.57 -12.41 -4.81
C MET A 181 -17.89 -12.47 -6.18
N GLU A 182 -18.49 -11.89 -7.23
CA GLU A 182 -17.92 -11.90 -8.58
C GLU A 182 -16.60 -11.11 -8.65
N GLN A 183 -16.51 -9.97 -7.96
CA GLN A 183 -15.30 -9.15 -7.90
C GLN A 183 -14.18 -9.85 -7.12
N ASN A 184 -14.50 -10.50 -6.01
CA ASN A 184 -13.56 -11.28 -5.22
C ASN A 184 -13.05 -12.49 -6.02
N LEU A 185 -13.94 -13.17 -6.76
CA LEU A 185 -13.53 -14.25 -7.65
C LEU A 185 -12.58 -13.75 -8.73
N ALA A 186 -12.94 -12.69 -9.46
CA ALA A 186 -12.09 -12.11 -10.51
C ALA A 186 -10.74 -11.59 -9.96
N PHE A 187 -10.72 -11.08 -8.73
CA PHE A 187 -9.49 -10.70 -8.03
C PHE A 187 -8.60 -11.92 -7.73
N THR A 188 -9.18 -12.98 -7.15
CA THR A 188 -8.43 -14.21 -6.85
C THR A 188 -7.96 -14.94 -8.09
N GLU A 189 -8.69 -14.88 -9.21
CA GLU A 189 -8.25 -15.38 -10.52
C GLU A 189 -7.00 -14.66 -11.01
N GLN A 190 -6.96 -13.33 -10.90
CA GLN A 190 -5.76 -12.56 -11.25
C GLN A 190 -4.56 -12.90 -10.37
N LEU A 191 -4.76 -13.05 -9.05
CA LEU A 191 -3.69 -13.49 -8.15
C LEU A 191 -3.22 -14.91 -8.47
N ARG A 192 -4.15 -15.83 -8.76
CA ARG A 192 -3.81 -17.21 -9.16
C ARG A 192 -2.97 -17.22 -10.43
N ASP A 193 -3.36 -16.45 -11.43
CA ASP A 193 -2.68 -16.42 -12.73
C ASP A 193 -1.27 -15.81 -12.60
N LEU A 194 -1.14 -14.68 -11.89
CA LEU A 194 0.16 -14.12 -11.55
C LEU A 194 1.03 -15.10 -10.75
N MET A 195 0.44 -15.82 -9.80
CA MET A 195 1.15 -16.82 -9.00
C MET A 195 1.65 -17.99 -9.84
N GLU A 196 0.85 -18.49 -10.77
CA GLU A 196 1.26 -19.59 -11.65
C GLU A 196 2.32 -19.14 -12.66
N ASP A 197 2.23 -17.91 -13.17
CA ASP A 197 3.22 -17.34 -14.08
C ASP A 197 4.59 -17.13 -13.38
N MET A 198 4.58 -16.66 -12.13
CA MET A 198 5.80 -16.39 -11.36
C MET A 198 6.38 -17.65 -10.71
N TYR A 199 5.52 -18.50 -10.16
CA TYR A 199 5.86 -19.66 -9.33
C TYR A 199 4.98 -20.87 -9.69
N PRO A 200 5.24 -21.53 -10.83
CA PRO A 200 4.43 -22.66 -11.27
C PRO A 200 4.26 -23.75 -10.20
N GLY A 201 3.01 -24.12 -9.91
CA GLY A 201 2.66 -25.12 -8.90
C GLY A 201 2.58 -24.61 -7.46
N LEU A 202 2.85 -23.33 -7.19
CA LEU A 202 2.60 -22.73 -5.86
C LEU A 202 1.10 -22.67 -5.56
N SER A 203 0.27 -22.47 -6.59
CA SER A 203 -1.18 -22.39 -6.47
C SER A 203 -1.85 -23.77 -6.48
N ARG A 204 -2.76 -24.00 -5.53
CA ARG A 204 -3.75 -25.10 -5.56
C ARG A 204 -5.07 -24.69 -6.22
N GLY A 205 -5.14 -23.48 -6.77
CA GLY A 205 -6.31 -22.93 -7.43
C GLY A 205 -7.21 -22.13 -6.50
N ILE A 206 -8.50 -22.06 -6.88
CA ILE A 206 -9.53 -21.26 -6.20
C ILE A 206 -10.70 -22.18 -5.86
N LYS A 207 -11.23 -22.03 -4.65
CA LYS A 207 -12.46 -22.70 -4.21
C LYS A 207 -13.52 -21.66 -3.89
N VAL A 208 -14.65 -21.71 -4.60
CA VAL A 208 -15.87 -21.03 -4.15
C VAL A 208 -16.56 -21.91 -3.12
N GLN A 209 -16.94 -21.32 -1.99
CA GLN A 209 -17.55 -22.03 -0.88
C GLN A 209 -18.79 -21.30 -0.39
N HIS A 210 -19.86 -22.06 -0.14
CA HIS A 210 -21.01 -21.56 0.58
C HIS A 210 -20.67 -21.37 2.06
N ALA A 211 -20.25 -20.15 2.40
CA ALA A 211 -19.88 -19.72 3.73
C ALA A 211 -19.82 -18.19 3.81
N MET A 212 -20.23 -17.65 4.95
CA MET A 212 -20.08 -16.22 5.31
C MET A 212 -18.62 -15.88 5.62
N LEU A 213 -17.78 -15.84 4.58
CA LEU A 213 -16.44 -15.25 4.68
C LEU A 213 -16.56 -13.73 4.58
N ASN A 214 -15.59 -13.00 5.13
CA ASN A 214 -15.58 -11.53 5.16
C ASN A 214 -15.32 -10.87 3.77
N GLY A 215 -15.65 -11.55 2.67
CA GLY A 215 -15.56 -11.03 1.30
C GLY A 215 -16.45 -9.81 1.05
N SER A 216 -17.57 -9.71 1.77
CA SER A 216 -18.51 -8.58 1.71
C SER A 216 -17.90 -7.24 2.16
N ALA A 217 -16.71 -7.25 2.78
CA ALA A 217 -16.04 -6.03 3.24
C ALA A 217 -15.38 -5.22 2.11
N HIS A 218 -14.92 -5.87 1.03
CA HIS A 218 -14.14 -5.19 -0.02
C HIS A 218 -14.17 -5.97 -1.35
N PRO A 219 -14.24 -5.31 -2.53
CA PRO A 219 -14.26 -6.00 -3.82
C PRO A 219 -12.97 -6.75 -4.18
N GLN A 220 -11.85 -6.39 -3.57
CA GLN A 220 -10.57 -7.10 -3.68
C GLN A 220 -10.25 -7.81 -2.36
N SER A 221 -11.10 -8.76 -1.98
CA SER A 221 -10.95 -9.56 -0.75
C SER A 221 -10.68 -11.02 -1.10
N ALA A 222 -9.78 -11.66 -0.37
CA ALA A 222 -9.45 -13.07 -0.52
C ALA A 222 -9.17 -13.73 0.84
N THR A 223 -9.73 -14.93 1.04
CA THR A 223 -9.25 -15.84 2.09
C THR A 223 -8.15 -16.72 1.50
N VAL A 224 -7.00 -16.74 2.16
CA VAL A 224 -5.78 -17.36 1.66
C VAL A 224 -5.33 -18.44 2.63
N PHE A 225 -5.39 -19.69 2.19
CA PHE A 225 -4.93 -20.85 2.94
C PHE A 225 -3.50 -21.19 2.54
N ILE A 226 -2.55 -20.95 3.44
CA ILE A 226 -1.12 -21.19 3.23
C ILE A 226 -0.75 -22.53 3.88
N GLY A 227 -0.68 -23.57 3.07
CA GLY A 227 -0.38 -24.92 3.52
C GLY A 227 -1.46 -25.54 4.41
N ASP A 228 -1.06 -26.59 5.11
CA ASP A 228 -1.89 -27.37 6.04
C ASP A 228 -1.22 -27.50 7.42
N TYR A 229 -2.03 -27.55 8.48
CA TYR A 229 -1.60 -27.76 9.86
C TYR A 229 -0.59 -28.89 10.01
N ARG A 230 -0.84 -30.06 9.40
CA ARG A 230 0.02 -31.25 9.51
C ARG A 230 0.98 -31.40 8.34
N GLY A 231 0.64 -30.80 7.20
CA GLY A 231 1.39 -30.91 5.96
C GLY A 231 2.59 -29.99 5.88
N ASN A 232 2.64 -28.91 6.66
CA ASN A 232 3.69 -27.90 6.56
C ASN A 232 4.22 -27.44 7.91
N THR A 233 5.45 -26.97 7.87
CA THR A 233 6.13 -26.23 8.93
C THR A 233 5.85 -24.73 8.82
N LEU A 234 6.06 -23.99 9.91
CA LEU A 234 6.01 -22.53 9.89
C LEU A 234 7.01 -21.93 8.89
N ALA A 235 8.16 -22.56 8.68
CA ALA A 235 9.18 -22.07 7.75
C ALA A 235 8.68 -22.13 6.29
N GLU A 236 8.12 -23.27 5.87
CA GLU A 236 7.52 -23.41 4.54
C GLU A 236 6.35 -22.44 4.33
N ALA A 237 5.56 -22.18 5.37
CA ALA A 237 4.46 -21.21 5.31
C ALA A 237 4.96 -19.76 5.17
N LYS A 238 6.04 -19.40 5.87
CA LYS A 238 6.69 -18.08 5.74
C LYS A 238 7.33 -17.90 4.36
N GLU A 239 7.94 -18.95 3.81
CA GLU A 239 8.45 -18.92 2.43
C GLU A 239 7.31 -18.67 1.43
N ALA A 240 6.20 -19.40 1.56
CA ALA A 240 5.03 -19.18 0.72
C ALA A 240 4.43 -17.78 0.85
N ALA A 241 4.43 -17.21 2.06
CA ALA A 241 4.00 -15.83 2.31
C ALA A 241 4.91 -14.79 1.62
N ALA A 242 6.23 -15.03 1.60
CA ALA A 242 7.17 -14.19 0.87
C ALA A 242 6.93 -14.26 -0.65
N LEU A 243 6.71 -15.45 -1.20
CA LEU A 243 6.35 -15.63 -2.62
C LEU A 243 5.00 -14.98 -2.95
N LEU A 244 4.01 -15.09 -2.06
CA LEU A 244 2.71 -14.42 -2.20
C LEU A 244 2.87 -12.89 -2.21
N ALA A 245 3.81 -12.32 -1.46
CA ALA A 245 4.08 -10.89 -1.50
C ALA A 245 4.52 -10.42 -2.90
N ASP A 246 5.28 -11.22 -3.64
CA ASP A 246 5.65 -10.89 -5.03
C ASP A 246 4.41 -10.80 -5.91
N VAL A 247 3.51 -11.78 -5.80
CA VAL A 247 2.26 -11.87 -6.57
C VAL A 247 1.34 -10.70 -6.27
N VAL A 248 1.11 -10.42 -4.97
CA VAL A 248 0.27 -9.30 -4.54
C VAL A 248 0.93 -7.97 -4.95
N ALA A 249 2.25 -7.87 -4.91
CA ALA A 249 2.93 -6.66 -5.35
C ALA A 249 2.78 -6.41 -6.85
N ALA A 250 2.89 -7.45 -7.67
CA ALA A 250 2.64 -7.36 -9.10
C ALA A 250 1.22 -6.88 -9.39
N TYR A 251 0.23 -7.43 -8.68
CA TYR A 251 -1.16 -7.01 -8.79
C TYR A 251 -1.36 -5.53 -8.43
N ILE A 252 -0.89 -5.09 -7.26
CA ILE A 252 -1.05 -3.71 -6.77
C ILE A 252 -0.37 -2.71 -7.70
N LYS A 253 0.84 -3.01 -8.17
CA LYS A 253 1.57 -2.17 -9.14
C LYS A 253 0.85 -2.14 -10.50
N GLY A 254 0.31 -3.27 -10.94
CA GLY A 254 -0.45 -3.39 -12.18
C GLY A 254 -1.70 -2.50 -12.20
N ILE A 255 -2.52 -2.55 -11.14
CA ILE A 255 -3.72 -1.68 -11.05
C ILE A 255 -3.38 -0.20 -10.86
N ALA A 256 -2.18 0.12 -10.37
CA ALA A 256 -1.66 1.49 -10.25
C ALA A 256 -0.99 2.01 -11.55
N GLY A 257 -0.91 1.17 -12.60
CA GLY A 257 -0.28 1.54 -13.87
C GLY A 257 1.26 1.58 -13.83
N VAL A 258 1.87 0.94 -12.84
CA VAL A 258 3.34 0.81 -12.74
C VAL A 258 3.78 -0.42 -13.57
N PRO A 259 4.70 -0.26 -14.55
CA PRO A 259 5.07 -1.34 -15.45
C PRO A 259 5.79 -2.50 -14.73
N ALA A 260 5.50 -3.73 -15.18
CA ALA A 260 5.96 -4.98 -14.56
C ALA A 260 7.50 -5.14 -14.46
N ASN A 261 8.26 -4.39 -15.29
CA ASN A 261 9.72 -4.44 -15.30
C ASN A 261 10.37 -3.79 -14.05
N ALA A 262 9.56 -3.25 -13.13
CA ALA A 262 9.96 -2.67 -11.85
C ALA A 262 9.61 -3.59 -10.64
N ILE A 263 9.44 -4.90 -10.89
CA ILE A 263 9.13 -5.93 -9.90
C ILE A 263 10.34 -6.82 -9.69
#